data_AF-A0A0K0G4S4-F1
#
_entry.id   AF-A0A0K0G4S4-F1
#
_cell.length_a   1.000
_cell.length_b   1.000
_cell.length_c   1.000
_cell.angle_alpha   90.00
_cell.angle_beta   90.00
_cell.angle_gamma   90.00
#
_symmetry.space_group_name_H-M   'P 1'
#
loop_
_entity.id
_entity.type
_entity.pdbx_description
1 polymer ?
#
loop_
_entity_poly.entity_id
_entity_poly.type
_entity_poly.pdbx_seq_one_letter_code
_entity_poly.pdbx_strand_id
1 'polypeptide(L)' 'MTVWWSALGVTHYKFMKPGETIYSEFFCQVLKEMHEKLFKKMPALVNRKEPILFHDNAKPHVSKKTSRN' A
#
# COMPACT_ATOMS: atom_id res chain seq x y z
N MET A 1 10.99 5.49 0.64
CA MET A 1 9.71 6.18 0.97
C MET A 1 8.60 5.50 0.19
N THR A 2 7.41 5.38 0.77
CA THR A 2 6.21 4.88 0.08
C THR A 2 5.13 5.96 0.09
N VAL A 3 4.40 6.11 -1.02
CA VAL A 3 3.24 7.01 -1.13
C VAL A 3 2.10 6.26 -1.80
N TRP A 4 0.91 6.38 -1.23
CA TRP A 4 -0.31 5.74 -1.69
C TRP A 4 -1.39 6.79 -1.84
N TRP A 5 -2.09 6.76 -2.97
CA TRP A 5 -3.07 7.76 -3.33
C TRP A 5 -4.18 7.12 -4.15
N SER A 6 -5.33 7.80 -4.18
CA SER A 6 -6.44 7.50 -5.07
C SER A 6 -6.81 8.77 -5.85
N ALA A 7 -7.83 8.70 -6.70
CA ALA A 7 -8.39 9.88 -7.36
C ALA A 7 -8.87 10.97 -6.36
N LEU A 8 -9.06 10.62 -5.08
CA LEU A 8 -9.47 11.54 -4.02
C LEU A 8 -8.28 12.13 -3.24
N GLY A 9 -7.04 11.79 -3.62
CA GLY A 9 -5.81 12.33 -3.02
C GLY A 9 -4.99 11.29 -2.25
N VAL A 10 -4.06 11.78 -1.42
CA VAL A 10 -3.11 10.94 -0.68
C VAL A 10 -3.79 10.21 0.48
N THR A 11 -3.74 8.87 0.43
CA THR A 11 -4.31 8.00 1.47
C THR A 11 -3.31 7.79 2.60
N HIS A 12 -2.06 7.46 2.26
CA HIS A 12 -1.00 7.14 3.21
C HIS A 12 0.39 7.37 2.61
N TYR A 13 1.35 7.74 3.45
CA TYR A 13 2.79 7.71 3.11
C TYR A 13 3.59 7.27 4.33
N LYS A 14 4.79 6.73 4.08
CA LYS A 14 5.73 6.32 5.13
C LYS A 14 7.16 6.58 4.69
N PHE A 15 7.91 7.21 5.57
CA PHE A 15 9.36 7.39 5.40
C PHE A 15 10.07 6.16 5.94
N MET A 16 11.18 5.83 5.29
CA MET A 16 12.11 4.82 5.75
C MET A 16 13.27 5.51 6.47
N LYS A 17 14.05 4.77 7.25
CA LYS A 17 15.27 5.33 7.79
C LYS A 17 16.25 5.64 6.65
N PRO A 18 17.11 6.65 6.80
CA PRO A 18 18.17 6.91 5.82
C PRO A 18 19.00 5.66 5.55
N GLY A 19 19.26 5.37 4.27
CA GLY A 19 20.07 4.21 3.85
C GLY A 19 19.32 2.87 3.74
N GLU A 20 18.06 2.78 4.19
CA GLU A 20 17.26 1.57 4.02
C GLU A 20 16.60 1.50 2.63
N THR A 21 16.46 0.29 2.10
CA THR A 21 15.73 -0.01 0.85
C THR A 21 14.43 -0.74 1.16
N ILE A 22 13.38 -0.55 0.34
CA ILE A 22 12.11 -1.27 0.50
C ILE A 22 12.36 -2.78 0.32
N TYR A 23 12.04 -3.56 1.35
CA TYR A 23 12.02 -5.02 1.31
C TYR A 23 10.59 -5.53 1.48
N SER A 24 10.34 -6.78 1.09
CA SER A 24 8.98 -7.33 0.97
C SER A 24 8.15 -7.23 2.25
N GLU A 25 8.75 -7.44 3.41
CA GLU A 25 8.05 -7.35 4.69
C GLU A 25 7.65 -5.92 5.06
N PHE A 26 8.55 -4.96 4.88
CA PHE A 26 8.21 -3.54 5.03
C PHE A 26 7.06 -3.15 4.09
N PHE A 27 7.11 -3.63 2.84
CA PHE A 27 6.06 -3.38 1.86
C PHE A 27 4.71 -3.98 2.28
N CYS A 28 4.68 -5.24 2.74
CA CYS A 28 3.46 -5.87 3.26
C CYS A 28 2.86 -5.11 4.45
N GLN A 29 3.70 -4.65 5.39
CA GLN A 29 3.25 -3.85 6.52
C GLN A 29 2.60 -2.54 6.05
N VAL A 30 3.27 -1.82 5.16
CA VAL A 30 2.76 -0.56 4.63
C VAL A 30 1.46 -0.76 3.84
N LEU A 31 1.36 -1.85 3.05
CA LEU A 31 0.14 -2.21 2.34
C LEU A 31 -1.05 -2.40 3.29
N LYS A 32 -0.85 -3.13 4.40
CA LYS A 32 -1.88 -3.34 5.42
C LYS A 32 -2.29 -2.01 6.08
N GLU A 33 -1.32 -1.20 6.48
CA GLU A 33 -1.57 0.13 7.07
C GLU A 33 -2.33 1.05 6.09
N MET A 34 -2.01 0.99 4.80
CA MET A 34 -2.70 1.73 3.74
C MET A 34 -4.14 1.24 3.58
N HIS A 35 -4.35 -0.07 3.50
CA HIS A 35 -5.68 -0.67 3.33
C HIS A 35 -6.63 -0.31 4.48
N GLU A 36 -6.16 -0.38 5.73
CA GLU A 36 -6.95 0.03 6.90
C GLU A 36 -7.33 1.52 6.87
N LYS A 37 -6.41 2.39 6.44
CA LYS A 37 -6.67 3.83 6.30
C LYS A 37 -7.62 4.13 5.15
N LEU A 38 -7.51 3.40 4.05
CA LEU A 38 -8.42 3.48 2.92
C LEU A 38 -9.85 3.13 3.35
N PHE A 39 -10.02 2.04 4.10
CA PHE A 39 -11.32 1.62 4.62
C PHE A 39 -11.95 2.69 5.53
N LYS A 40 -11.15 3.27 6.43
CA LYS A 40 -11.62 4.33 7.35
C LYS A 40 -11.96 5.63 6.64
N LYS A 41 -11.15 6.06 5.68
CA LYS A 41 -11.35 7.33 4.95
C LYS A 41 -12.45 7.25 3.90
N MET A 42 -12.58 6.11 3.24
CA MET A 42 -13.46 5.93 2.09
C MET A 42 -14.31 4.65 2.21
N PRO A 43 -15.11 4.49 3.29
CA PRO A 43 -15.88 3.27 3.51
C PRO A 43 -16.85 2.98 2.36
N ALA A 44 -17.46 4.02 1.78
CA ALA A 44 -18.35 3.87 0.63
C ALA A 44 -17.63 3.38 -0.64
N LEU A 45 -16.34 3.69 -0.83
CA LEU A 45 -15.57 3.20 -1.96
C LEU A 45 -15.29 1.69 -1.79
N VAL A 46 -14.77 1.31 -0.62
CA VAL A 46 -14.39 -0.08 -0.33
C VAL A 46 -15.60 -1.00 -0.23
N ASN A 47 -16.71 -0.53 0.35
CA ASN A 47 -17.93 -1.32 0.49
C ASN A 47 -18.70 -1.50 -0.83
N ARG A 48 -18.47 -0.63 -1.83
CA ARG A 48 -19.14 -0.73 -3.14
C ARG A 48 -18.36 -1.59 -4.12
N LYS A 49 -17.04 -1.48 -4.14
CA LYS A 49 -16.15 -2.28 -4.98
C LYS A 49 -14.81 -2.47 -4.29
N GLU A 50 -14.23 -3.65 -4.48
CA GLU A 50 -12.88 -3.93 -4.01
C GLU A 50 -11.88 -2.98 -4.68
N PRO A 51 -10.96 -2.34 -3.92
CA PRO A 51 -9.94 -1.46 -4.50
C PRO A 51 -9.01 -2.20 -5.45
N ILE A 52 -8.76 -1.63 -6.62
CA ILE A 52 -7.74 -2.15 -7.55
C ILE A 52 -6.40 -1.50 -7.21
N LEU A 53 -5.39 -2.32 -6.94
CA LEU A 53 -4.03 -1.85 -6.65
C LEU A 53 -3.25 -1.68 -7.95
N PHE A 54 -2.78 -0.47 -8.22
CA PHE A 54 -1.86 -0.18 -9.33
C PHE A 54 -0.46 0.14 -8.78
N HIS A 55 0.51 -0.68 -9.12
CA HIS A 55 1.91 -0.53 -8.69
C HIS A 55 2.88 -1.08 -9.76
N ASP A 56 4.16 -0.75 -9.63
CA ASP A 56 5.22 -1.28 -10.50
C ASP A 56 5.59 -2.74 -10.16
N ASN A 57 6.41 -3.37 -11.01
CA ASN A 57 6.86 -4.75 -10.81
C ASN A 57 8.19 -4.86 -10.02
N ALA A 58 8.51 -3.91 -9.14
CA ALA A 58 9.73 -4.01 -8.33
C ALA A 58 9.75 -5.32 -7.52
N LYS A 59 10.95 -5.92 -7.35
CA LYS A 59 11.12 -7.23 -6.68
C LYS A 59 10.36 -7.37 -5.35
N PRO A 60 10.33 -6.37 -4.45
CA PRO A 60 9.58 -6.47 -3.20
C PRO A 60 8.08 -6.59 -3.42
N HIS A 61 7.53 -5.94 -4.46
CA HIS A 61 6.09 -5.81 -4.73
C HIS A 61 5.50 -7.06 -5.37
N VAL A 62 6.28 -7.79 -6.17
CA VAL A 62 5.86 -9.04 -6.83
C VAL A 62 6.33 -10.29 -6.08
N SER A 63 6.82 -10.12 -4.85
CA SER A 63 7.28 -11.24 -4.03
C SER A 63 6.11 -12.13 -3.63
N LYS A 64 6.34 -13.46 -3.49
CA LYS A 64 5.31 -14.40 -3.00
C LYS A 64 4.73 -14.00 -1.64
N LYS A 65 5.49 -13.28 -0.80
CA LYS A 65 5.03 -12.78 0.49
C LYS A 65 3.97 -11.70 0.30
N THR A 66 4.18 -10.81 -0.67
CA THR A 66 3.25 -9.72 -1.00
C THR A 66 1.98 -10.23 -1.68
N SER A 67 2.09 -11.17 -2.62
CA SER A 67 0.92 -11.70 -3.33
C SER A 67 0.00 -12.59 -2.47
N ARG A 68 0.45 -13.00 -1.27
CA ARG A 68 -0.33 -13.81 -0.32
C ARG A 68 -0.98 -12.97 0.79
N ASN A 69 -0.78 -11.66 0.76
CA ASN A 69 -1.13 -10.75 1.85
C ASN A 69 -2.46 -10.05 1.63
#